data_AF-A0A345T5S2-F1
#
_entry.id   AF-A0A345T5S2-F1
#
_cell.length_a   1.000
_cell.length_b   1.000
_cell.length_c   1.000
_cell.angle_alpha   90.00
_cell.angle_beta   90.00
_cell.angle_gamma   90.00
#
_symmetry.space_group_name_H-M   'P 1'
#
loop_
_entity.id
_entity.type
_entity.pdbx_description
1 polymer ?
#
loop_
_entity_poly.entity_id
_entity_poly.type
_entity_poly.pdbx_seq_one_letter_code
_entity_poly.pdbx_strand_id
1 'polypeptide(L)'
;MAAAQSPLEAVQAAAGRACRALGAAMAAVSVWDRESGRLRVLVNHGVLAPGEEQLPEDESYPIADFPEIVSFLDAQRRLPRAWVQTAEDDAAEASAGVPAQSATFCRERVAGLRRRGRACCLVAPIVLHGRAWGELYLARADDSPVFSAADTDFATVVAAQISAGLAQTERLEDLRRLAFTDPLTGLANRRAVDGRLDAALEAHRRTGAVVSLVVCDVNGLKRINDVHGHEVGDRLLERFAGLLSLCGAMLPGSMAARLGGDEFCLLAEGQSADEVVHIAEDLCVRALELGDGEGVACGIASTGDPIGPVTTSDRLFRLADAAQYRAKAARAAKPVVAGRGRSPDAVVQLADSAEPMGRARGGRGGRRGDRRRFRGALHSADPGQLLAAVLSTLDAGHAADGRPMRVAHPADTTGRLVAVAETTSRMLDAVAWWVSYVPPGSRRMRTVRYSVHRMTRGPATAGAQAQRAMNEAPDAVFDLRSYPLTERAVRGDAFVLRTGNPGNEPAEEAMLVVGGYRGMVAAGATNPAGGWLVEIFADESTLPLTGLAPVLRALVAVAASGPASPPE
;
A
#
# COMPACT_ATOMS: atom_id res chain seq x y z
N MET A 1 11.34 1.09 4.00
CA MET A 1 9.90 0.78 4.07
C MET A 1 9.58 -0.56 3.40
N ALA A 2 10.12 -0.90 2.22
CA ALA A 2 9.84 -2.16 1.52
C ALA A 2 10.16 -3.48 2.29
N ALA A 3 10.92 -3.43 3.38
CA ALA A 3 11.23 -4.58 4.24
C ALA A 3 10.38 -4.67 5.52
N ALA A 4 9.52 -3.67 5.78
CA ALA A 4 8.67 -3.66 6.97
C ALA A 4 7.56 -4.71 6.84
N GLN A 5 7.37 -5.50 7.89
CA GLN A 5 6.37 -6.57 7.96
C GLN A 5 5.05 -6.10 8.58
N SER A 6 5.05 -4.92 9.22
CA SER A 6 3.85 -4.29 9.78
C SER A 6 3.75 -2.78 9.44
N PRO A 7 2.55 -2.19 9.49
CA PRO A 7 2.37 -0.74 9.35
C PRO A 7 3.20 0.08 10.33
N LEU A 8 3.34 -0.40 11.58
CA LEU A 8 4.10 0.28 12.62
C LEU A 8 5.60 0.30 12.30
N GLU A 9 6.17 -0.82 11.86
CA GLU A 9 7.58 -0.89 11.41
C GLU A 9 7.85 0.03 10.22
N ALA A 10 6.89 0.13 9.29
CA ALA A 10 6.99 1.01 8.14
C ALA A 10 7.04 2.49 8.57
N VAL A 11 6.17 2.88 9.51
CA VAL A 11 6.11 4.22 10.10
C VAL A 11 7.38 4.53 10.90
N GLN A 12 7.87 3.61 11.74
CA GLN A 12 9.12 3.77 12.48
C GLN A 12 10.32 3.97 11.56
N ALA A 13 10.44 3.16 10.51
CA ALA A 13 11.53 3.28 9.54
C ALA A 13 11.48 4.60 8.77
N ALA A 14 10.27 5.10 8.47
CA ALA A 14 10.09 6.39 7.82
C ALA A 14 10.48 7.56 8.75
N ALA A 15 10.04 7.55 10.01
CA ALA A 15 10.42 8.54 11.01
C ALA A 15 11.95 8.64 11.16
N GLY A 16 12.64 7.50 11.27
CA GLY A 16 14.10 7.48 11.39
C GLY A 16 14.83 7.95 10.13
N ARG A 17 14.29 7.69 8.93
CA ARG A 17 14.84 8.22 7.68
C ARG A 17 14.63 9.72 7.57
N ALA A 18 13.43 10.21 7.90
CA ALA A 18 13.10 11.64 7.91
C ALA A 18 14.04 12.41 8.85
N CYS A 19 14.20 11.90 10.07
CA CYS A 19 15.06 12.47 11.10
C CYS A 19 16.49 12.68 10.60
N ARG A 20 17.09 11.64 10.00
CA ARG A 20 18.46 11.71 9.48
C ARG A 20 18.59 12.60 8.24
N ALA A 21 17.67 12.48 7.30
CA ALA A 21 17.75 13.19 6.02
C ALA A 21 17.58 14.71 6.18
N LEU A 22 16.75 15.13 7.14
CA LEU A 22 16.48 16.55 7.42
C LEU A 22 17.33 17.11 8.57
N GLY A 23 18.30 16.34 9.11
CA GLY A 23 19.10 16.76 10.25
C GLY A 23 18.24 17.19 11.44
N ALA A 24 17.11 16.53 11.66
CA ALA A 24 16.26 16.78 12.81
C ALA A 24 16.83 16.06 14.02
N ALA A 25 16.70 16.67 15.20
CA ALA A 25 17.03 16.03 16.47
C ALA A 25 15.98 14.94 16.80
N MET A 26 14.74 15.15 16.39
CA MET A 26 13.62 14.24 16.66
C MET A 26 12.62 14.23 15.51
N ALA A 27 12.00 13.08 15.29
CA ALA A 27 10.87 12.88 14.39
C ALA A 27 9.76 12.11 15.12
N ALA A 28 8.51 12.49 14.92
CA ALA A 28 7.34 11.78 15.40
C ALA A 28 6.35 11.54 14.27
N VAL A 29 5.63 10.42 14.32
CA VAL A 29 4.50 10.17 13.43
C VAL A 29 3.27 9.91 14.27
N SER A 30 2.21 10.67 14.01
CA SER A 30 0.96 10.62 14.76
C SER A 30 -0.20 10.28 13.83
N VAL A 31 -1.20 9.57 14.34
CA VAL A 31 -2.45 9.24 13.64
C VAL A 31 -3.60 10.04 14.23
N TRP A 32 -4.51 10.50 13.38
CA TRP A 32 -5.72 11.16 13.84
C TRP A 32 -6.77 10.12 14.24
N ASP A 33 -7.03 10.03 15.54
CA ASP A 33 -8.22 9.38 16.08
C ASP A 33 -9.41 10.33 15.98
N ARG A 34 -10.34 9.97 15.08
CA ARG A 34 -11.53 10.77 14.78
C ARG A 34 -12.60 10.67 15.85
N GLU A 35 -12.63 9.60 16.64
CA GLU A 35 -13.63 9.41 17.69
C GLU A 35 -13.31 10.30 18.90
N SER A 36 -12.04 10.34 19.30
CA SER A 36 -11.59 11.21 20.39
C SER A 36 -11.25 12.64 19.96
N GLY A 37 -11.05 12.87 18.64
CA GLY A 37 -10.61 14.16 18.12
C GLY A 37 -9.15 14.48 18.47
N ARG A 38 -8.31 13.46 18.60
CA ARG A 38 -6.91 13.59 19.05
C ARG A 38 -5.94 13.01 18.04
N LEU A 39 -4.75 13.59 17.94
CA LEU A 39 -3.59 12.99 17.30
C LEU A 39 -2.89 12.10 18.32
N ARG A 40 -2.94 10.79 18.10
CA ARG A 40 -2.23 9.79 18.91
C ARG A 40 -0.86 9.52 18.29
N VAL A 41 0.20 9.67 19.08
CA VAL A 41 1.57 9.42 18.60
C VAL A 41 1.76 7.92 18.43
N LEU A 42 2.26 7.50 17.26
CA LEU A 42 2.59 6.10 16.97
C LEU A 42 4.06 5.80 17.24
N VAL A 43 4.93 6.77 16.94
CA VAL A 43 6.37 6.64 17.18
C VAL A 43 6.97 8.00 17.45
N ASN A 44 7.91 8.06 18.39
CA ASN A 44 8.93 9.09 18.49
C ASN A 44 10.31 8.50 18.17
N HIS A 45 11.15 9.21 17.42
CA HIS A 45 12.48 8.75 17.02
C HIS A 45 13.50 9.88 17.17
N GLY A 46 14.69 9.58 17.69
CA GLY A 46 15.78 10.55 17.86
C GLY A 46 16.04 10.90 19.32
N VAL A 47 16.36 12.16 19.58
CA VAL A 47 16.64 12.69 20.93
C VAL A 47 15.32 13.02 21.62
N LEU A 48 14.91 12.15 22.55
CA LEU A 48 13.66 12.26 23.29
C LEU A 48 13.83 13.15 24.53
N ALA A 49 12.83 14.00 24.80
CA ALA A 49 12.79 14.80 26.02
C ALA A 49 12.36 13.94 27.24
N PRO A 50 12.59 14.40 28.49
CA PRO A 50 12.12 13.68 29.67
C PRO A 50 10.61 13.41 29.64
N GLY A 51 10.23 12.13 29.71
CA GLY A 51 8.83 11.68 29.63
C GLY A 51 8.33 11.35 28.22
N GLU A 52 9.15 11.51 27.19
CA GLU A 52 8.85 11.01 25.84
C GLU A 52 9.35 9.57 25.68
N GLU A 53 8.49 8.70 25.15
CA GLU A 53 8.81 7.31 24.87
C GLU A 53 8.88 7.05 23.36
N GLN A 54 9.65 6.05 22.94
CA GLN A 54 9.80 5.71 21.53
C GLN A 54 8.50 5.18 20.91
N LEU A 55 7.74 4.40 21.68
CA LEU A 55 6.45 3.82 21.33
C LEU A 55 5.46 4.09 22.46
N PRO A 56 4.94 5.34 22.55
CA PRO A 56 4.10 5.72 23.66
C PRO A 56 2.72 5.03 23.58
N GLU A 57 2.21 4.53 24.71
CA GLU A 57 0.87 3.95 24.79
C GLU A 57 -0.22 5.03 24.81
N ASP A 58 -0.01 6.11 25.58
CA ASP A 58 -1.04 7.13 25.89
C ASP A 58 -0.72 8.55 25.41
N GLU A 59 0.36 8.75 24.64
CA GLU A 59 0.72 10.09 24.15
C GLU A 59 -0.23 10.55 23.04
N SER A 60 -1.05 11.56 23.35
CA SER A 60 -1.98 12.14 22.39
C SER A 60 -2.22 13.63 22.61
N TYR A 61 -2.52 14.35 21.52
CA TYR A 61 -2.72 15.78 21.51
C TYR A 61 -4.08 16.13 20.88
N PRO A 62 -4.84 17.12 21.39
CA PRO A 62 -6.07 17.56 20.73
C PRO A 62 -5.78 18.03 19.29
N ILE A 63 -6.51 17.51 18.29
CA ILE A 63 -6.28 17.94 16.90
C ILE A 63 -6.73 19.39 16.66
N ALA A 64 -7.59 19.92 17.53
CA ALA A 64 -8.02 21.32 17.52
C ALA A 64 -6.84 22.29 17.70
N ASP A 65 -5.73 21.84 18.31
CA ASP A 65 -4.51 22.63 18.48
C ASP A 65 -3.66 22.68 17.19
N PHE A 66 -4.08 21.95 16.14
CA PHE A 66 -3.42 21.82 14.85
C PHE A 66 -4.42 21.92 13.68
N PRO A 67 -5.15 23.04 13.55
CA PRO A 67 -6.19 23.20 12.53
C PRO A 67 -5.64 23.11 11.09
N GLU A 68 -4.34 23.33 10.89
CA GLU A 68 -3.65 23.18 9.60
C GLU A 68 -3.63 21.72 9.09
N ILE A 69 -3.71 20.75 10.01
CA ILE A 69 -3.79 19.32 9.67
C ILE A 69 -5.20 18.96 9.19
N VAL A 70 -6.21 19.61 9.77
CA VAL A 70 -7.64 19.34 9.50
C VAL A 70 -8.15 20.16 8.31
N SER A 71 -7.58 21.34 8.06
CA SER A 71 -7.87 22.23 6.92
C SER A 71 -7.26 21.66 5.63
N PHE A 72 -7.75 20.50 5.25
CA PHE A 72 -7.24 19.62 4.19
C PHE A 72 -7.40 20.17 2.76
N LEU A 73 -8.22 21.20 2.57
CA LEU A 73 -8.45 21.87 1.29
C LEU A 73 -8.54 23.38 1.53
N ASP A 74 -7.58 24.16 1.01
CA ASP A 74 -7.87 25.57 0.74
C ASP A 74 -8.97 25.66 -0.34
N ALA A 75 -9.68 26.78 -0.43
CA ALA A 75 -10.72 27.05 -1.43
C ALA A 75 -10.37 26.66 -2.89
N GLN A 76 -9.08 26.45 -3.21
CA GLN A 76 -8.50 26.06 -4.49
C GLN A 76 -8.15 24.57 -4.64
N ARG A 77 -8.49 23.69 -3.68
CA ARG A 77 -8.23 22.22 -3.73
C ARG A 77 -6.76 21.80 -3.88
N ARG A 78 -5.84 22.45 -3.16
CA ARG A 78 -4.40 22.11 -3.15
C ARG A 78 -4.07 21.09 -2.04
N LEU A 79 -3.08 20.22 -2.26
CA LEU A 79 -2.54 19.31 -1.24
C LEU A 79 -1.94 20.12 -0.07
N PRO A 80 -2.05 19.64 1.19
CA PRO A 80 -1.47 20.33 2.32
C PRO A 80 0.06 20.36 2.20
N ARG A 81 0.64 21.56 2.28
CA ARG A 81 2.09 21.76 2.33
C ARG A 81 2.58 21.60 3.76
N ALA A 82 3.75 20.99 3.93
CA ALA A 82 4.45 21.07 5.20
C ALA A 82 4.77 22.53 5.56
N TRP A 83 4.75 22.84 6.84
CA TRP A 83 5.09 24.17 7.36
C TRP A 83 6.12 24.08 8.48
N VAL A 84 6.74 25.23 8.77
CA VAL A 84 7.74 25.39 9.83
C VAL A 84 7.19 26.34 10.88
N GLN A 85 7.51 26.08 12.14
CA GLN A 85 7.24 26.97 13.26
C GLN A 85 8.49 27.11 14.12
N THR A 86 8.82 28.33 14.53
CA THR A 86 10.01 28.60 15.35
C THR A 86 9.62 28.95 16.79
N ALA A 87 10.53 28.73 17.73
CA ALA A 87 10.37 29.10 19.12
C ALA A 87 10.53 30.61 19.36
N GLU A 88 11.00 31.36 18.36
CA GLU A 88 11.19 32.81 18.38
C GLU A 88 10.01 33.57 17.75
N ASP A 89 9.12 32.88 17.02
CA ASP A 89 7.95 33.49 16.38
C ASP A 89 7.14 34.29 17.41
N ASP A 90 7.06 35.60 17.19
CA ASP A 90 6.26 36.48 18.03
C ASP A 90 4.78 36.15 17.79
N ALA A 91 4.04 35.90 18.87
CA ALA A 91 2.64 35.48 18.80
C ALA A 91 1.74 36.42 17.99
N ALA A 92 2.18 37.66 17.78
CA ALA A 92 1.52 38.69 17.01
C ALA A 92 1.79 38.60 15.49
N GLU A 93 3.02 38.29 15.05
CA GLU A 93 3.37 38.22 13.62
C GLU A 93 2.95 36.90 12.97
N ALA A 94 3.07 35.77 13.67
CA ALA A 94 2.58 34.46 13.21
C ALA A 94 1.03 34.39 13.09
N SER A 95 0.32 35.39 13.62
CA SER A 95 -1.14 35.51 13.62
C SER A 95 -1.71 36.49 12.60
N ALA A 96 -0.84 37.15 11.81
CA ALA A 96 -1.27 38.14 10.82
C ALA A 96 -2.11 37.47 9.70
N GLY A 97 -3.45 37.62 9.80
CA GLY A 97 -4.41 37.06 8.84
C GLY A 97 -5.01 35.70 9.21
N VAL A 98 -4.73 35.18 10.41
CA VAL A 98 -5.23 33.88 10.88
C VAL A 98 -6.30 34.11 11.97
N PRO A 99 -7.42 33.34 12.01
CA PRO A 99 -8.46 33.53 13.01
C PRO A 99 -7.93 33.52 14.46
N ALA A 100 -8.55 34.31 15.35
CA ALA A 100 -8.08 34.51 16.73
C ALA A 100 -7.86 33.22 17.55
N GLN A 101 -8.55 32.14 17.21
CA GLN A 101 -8.34 30.81 17.82
C GLN A 101 -6.97 30.22 17.44
N SER A 102 -6.56 30.28 16.17
CA SER A 102 -5.26 29.80 15.68
C SER A 102 -4.06 30.52 16.31
N ALA A 103 -4.21 31.80 16.68
CA ALA A 103 -3.16 32.59 17.33
C ALA A 103 -2.86 32.14 18.78
N THR A 104 -3.83 31.51 19.46
CA THR A 104 -3.65 30.92 20.80
C THR A 104 -2.90 29.60 20.70
N PHE A 105 -3.22 28.77 19.71
CA PHE A 105 -2.56 27.47 19.49
C PHE A 105 -1.09 27.61 19.07
N CYS A 106 -0.77 28.61 18.23
CA CYS A 106 0.63 28.93 17.92
C CYS A 106 1.44 29.24 19.19
N ARG A 107 0.86 29.95 20.17
CA ARG A 107 1.54 30.27 21.44
C ARG A 107 1.81 29.04 22.29
N GLU A 108 0.85 28.13 22.40
CA GLU A 108 1.01 26.90 23.18
C GLU A 108 2.06 25.97 22.56
N ARG A 109 2.13 25.91 21.22
CA ARG A 109 3.14 25.13 20.50
C ARG A 109 4.54 25.72 20.66
N VAL A 110 4.70 27.03 20.54
CA VAL A 110 5.95 27.75 20.83
C VAL A 110 6.40 27.50 22.28
N ALA A 111 5.47 27.57 23.24
CA ALA A 111 5.79 27.24 24.63
C ALA A 111 6.19 25.77 24.81
N GLY A 112 5.57 24.85 24.06
CA GLY A 112 5.90 23.42 24.03
C GLY A 112 7.28 23.12 23.44
N LEU A 113 7.71 23.86 22.42
CA LEU A 113 9.05 23.79 21.84
C LEU A 113 10.12 24.24 22.87
N ARG A 114 9.90 25.41 23.50
CA ARG A 114 10.81 25.95 24.52
C ARG A 114 10.98 25.01 25.72
N ARG A 115 9.89 24.42 26.23
CA ARG A 115 9.95 23.45 27.35
C ARG A 115 10.77 22.20 27.03
N ARG A 116 10.86 21.84 25.75
CA ARG A 116 11.56 20.63 25.28
C ARG A 116 12.95 20.94 24.71
N GLY A 117 13.43 22.19 24.81
CA GLY A 117 14.73 22.61 24.27
C GLY A 117 14.82 22.51 22.74
N ARG A 118 13.73 22.89 22.05
CA ARG A 118 13.62 22.84 20.59
C ARG A 118 13.51 24.25 20.03
N ALA A 119 14.36 24.58 19.04
CA ALA A 119 14.34 25.89 18.37
C ALA A 119 13.22 26.02 17.34
N CYS A 120 12.91 24.94 16.64
CA CYS A 120 11.86 24.93 15.62
C CYS A 120 11.30 23.52 15.40
N CYS A 121 10.11 23.46 14.82
CA CYS A 121 9.56 22.24 14.26
C CYS A 121 9.06 22.43 12.83
N LEU A 122 9.04 21.32 12.11
CA LEU A 122 8.42 21.17 10.82
C LEU A 122 7.32 20.14 10.94
N VAL A 123 6.15 20.43 10.37
CA VAL A 123 5.01 19.52 10.39
C VAL A 123 4.54 19.26 8.95
N ALA A 124 4.42 17.99 8.59
CA ALA A 124 3.99 17.54 7.27
C ALA A 124 2.76 16.62 7.39
N PRO A 125 1.58 17.02 6.89
CA PRO A 125 0.39 16.19 6.97
C PRO A 125 0.50 14.90 6.15
N ILE A 126 0.10 13.79 6.74
CA ILE A 126 0.01 12.48 6.07
C ILE A 126 -1.43 12.30 5.61
N VAL A 127 -1.60 12.08 4.31
CA VAL A 127 -2.90 12.04 3.64
C VAL A 127 -3.15 10.65 3.08
N LEU A 128 -4.21 9.99 3.50
CA LEU A 128 -4.61 8.67 3.01
C LEU A 128 -6.02 8.75 2.42
N HIS A 129 -6.23 8.18 1.22
CA HIS A 129 -7.52 8.22 0.50
C HIS A 129 -8.14 9.62 0.34
N GLY A 130 -7.29 10.64 0.14
CA GLY A 130 -7.76 12.02 0.02
C GLY A 130 -8.36 12.59 1.31
N ARG A 131 -7.91 12.12 2.48
CA ARG A 131 -8.25 12.66 3.80
C ARG A 131 -6.99 12.73 4.67
N ALA A 132 -6.93 13.71 5.58
CA ALA A 132 -5.91 13.72 6.62
C ALA A 132 -6.01 12.44 7.46
N TRP A 133 -4.91 11.69 7.48
CA TRP A 133 -4.73 10.46 8.25
C TRP A 133 -3.93 10.74 9.53
N GLY A 134 -2.96 11.65 9.46
CA GLY A 134 -2.06 11.94 10.55
C GLY A 134 -1.03 13.00 10.18
N GLU A 135 0.09 13.02 10.89
CA GLU A 135 1.19 13.95 10.65
C GLU A 135 2.57 13.30 10.82
N LEU A 136 3.54 13.84 10.10
CA LEU A 136 4.96 13.71 10.37
C LEU A 136 5.43 15.02 11.03
N TYR A 137 5.91 14.93 12.26
CA TYR A 137 6.47 16.02 13.03
C TYR A 137 7.99 15.86 13.11
N LEU A 138 8.74 16.94 12.92
CA LEU A 138 10.19 16.98 12.99
C LEU A 138 10.61 18.18 13.83
N ALA A 139 11.62 18.03 14.68
CA ALA A 139 12.15 19.13 15.50
C ALA A 139 13.67 19.21 15.47
N ARG A 140 14.19 20.43 15.55
CA ARG A 140 15.62 20.73 15.68
C ARG A 140 15.89 21.40 17.04
N ALA A 141 17.08 21.16 17.58
CA ALA A 141 17.54 21.73 18.85
C ALA A 141 17.94 23.21 18.70
N ASP A 142 18.08 23.92 19.83
CA ASP A 142 18.29 25.39 19.89
C ASP A 142 19.53 25.91 19.13
N ASP A 143 20.52 25.07 18.86
CA ASP A 143 21.76 25.40 18.16
C ASP A 143 21.71 25.14 16.64
N SER A 144 20.59 24.63 16.14
CA SER A 144 20.43 24.15 14.78
C SER A 144 19.69 25.17 13.89
N PRO A 145 20.02 25.27 12.59
CA PRO A 145 19.35 26.20 11.70
C PRO A 145 17.86 25.88 11.54
N VAL A 146 17.03 26.90 11.35
CA VAL A 146 15.60 26.75 11.06
C VAL A 146 15.39 25.94 9.77
N PHE A 147 14.32 25.14 9.71
CA PHE A 147 13.96 24.41 8.49
C PHE A 147 13.69 25.38 7.33
N SER A 148 14.26 25.05 6.17
CA SER A 148 14.13 25.81 4.93
C SER A 148 12.89 25.41 4.12
N ALA A 149 12.59 26.17 3.05
CA ALA A 149 11.55 25.77 2.09
C ALA A 149 11.87 24.44 1.36
N ALA A 150 13.15 24.11 1.20
CA ALA A 150 13.54 22.81 0.65
C ALA A 150 13.25 21.68 1.65
N ASP A 151 13.39 21.95 2.95
CA ASP A 151 13.06 20.98 4.00
C ASP A 151 11.55 20.68 4.05
N THR A 152 10.69 21.69 3.88
CA THR A 152 9.24 21.50 3.82
C THR A 152 8.80 20.73 2.57
N ASP A 153 9.41 21.03 1.41
CA ASP A 153 9.17 20.27 0.19
C ASP A 153 9.57 18.79 0.38
N PHE A 154 10.74 18.53 0.96
CA PHE A 154 11.21 17.17 1.23
C PHE A 154 10.34 16.44 2.25
N ALA A 155 9.97 17.09 3.36
CA ALA A 155 9.10 16.49 4.37
C ALA A 155 7.70 16.16 3.82
N THR A 156 7.18 16.97 2.90
CA THR A 156 5.94 16.68 2.18
C THR A 156 6.07 15.37 1.37
N VAL A 157 7.22 15.15 0.73
CA VAL A 157 7.51 13.88 0.04
C VAL A 157 7.56 12.72 1.03
N VAL A 158 8.22 12.88 2.17
CA VAL A 158 8.32 11.82 3.17
C VAL A 158 6.95 11.48 3.76
N ALA A 159 6.11 12.47 4.05
CA ALA A 159 4.73 12.23 4.51
C ALA A 159 3.90 11.46 3.47
N ALA A 160 4.09 11.76 2.20
CA ALA A 160 3.42 11.04 1.13
C ALA A 160 4.03 9.64 0.85
N GLN A 161 5.32 9.41 1.13
CA GLN A 161 5.89 8.06 1.20
C GLN A 161 5.27 7.23 2.33
N ILE A 162 5.07 7.85 3.50
CA ILE A 162 4.40 7.19 4.64
C ILE A 162 3.00 6.78 4.22
N SER A 163 2.23 7.70 3.62
CA SER A 163 0.90 7.41 3.08
C SER A 163 0.90 6.25 2.07
N ALA A 164 1.82 6.25 1.10
CA ALA A 164 1.93 5.17 0.12
C ALA A 164 2.26 3.81 0.75
N GLY A 165 3.15 3.79 1.75
CA GLY A 165 3.46 2.59 2.51
C GLY A 165 2.26 2.05 3.29
N LEU A 166 1.48 2.94 3.90
CA LEU A 166 0.24 2.60 4.60
C LEU A 166 -0.81 2.04 3.62
N ALA A 167 -1.06 2.73 2.49
CA ALA A 167 -2.01 2.28 1.47
C ALA A 167 -1.63 0.93 0.85
N GLN A 168 -0.34 0.68 0.62
CA GLN A 168 0.14 -0.60 0.12
C GLN A 168 -0.08 -1.73 1.13
N THR A 169 0.12 -1.44 2.42
CA THR A 169 -0.09 -2.42 3.48
C THR A 169 -1.59 -2.73 3.63
N GLU A 170 -2.47 -1.72 3.63
CA GLU A 170 -3.93 -1.91 3.59
C GLU A 170 -4.35 -2.76 2.39
N ARG A 171 -3.83 -2.45 1.19
CA ARG A 171 -4.17 -3.19 -0.03
C ARG A 171 -3.68 -4.65 0.01
N LEU A 172 -2.50 -4.89 0.60
CA LEU A 172 -1.97 -6.24 0.76
C LEU A 172 -2.76 -7.03 1.81
N GLU A 173 -3.19 -6.39 2.89
CA GLU A 173 -4.06 -6.99 3.91
C GLU A 173 -5.45 -7.30 3.34
N ASP A 174 -6.03 -6.38 2.58
CA ASP A 174 -7.31 -6.57 1.89
C ASP A 174 -7.22 -7.67 0.83
N LEU A 175 -6.15 -7.72 0.04
CA LEU A 175 -5.92 -8.80 -0.94
C LEU A 175 -5.69 -10.13 -0.25
N ARG A 176 -4.97 -10.17 0.88
CA ARG A 176 -4.80 -11.38 1.69
C ARG A 176 -6.13 -11.85 2.26
N ARG A 177 -6.93 -10.94 2.83
CA ARG A 177 -8.27 -11.23 3.34
C ARG A 177 -9.18 -11.76 2.22
N LEU A 178 -9.21 -11.10 1.06
CA LEU A 178 -10.01 -11.55 -0.09
C LEU A 178 -9.52 -12.88 -0.68
N ALA A 179 -8.22 -13.17 -0.61
CA ALA A 179 -7.64 -14.38 -1.18
C ALA A 179 -7.75 -15.60 -0.26
N PHE A 180 -7.72 -15.40 1.06
CA PHE A 180 -7.54 -16.46 2.06
C PHE A 180 -8.60 -16.51 3.17
N THR A 181 -9.57 -15.59 3.16
CA THR A 181 -10.69 -15.56 4.13
C THR A 181 -12.02 -15.82 3.43
N ASP A 182 -12.96 -16.48 4.11
CA ASP A 182 -14.34 -16.62 3.70
C ASP A 182 -15.13 -15.34 4.06
N PRO A 183 -15.76 -14.66 3.09
CA PRO A 183 -16.37 -13.35 3.34
C PRO A 183 -17.63 -13.39 4.20
N LEU A 184 -18.30 -14.55 4.33
CA LEU A 184 -19.48 -14.68 5.20
C LEU A 184 -19.06 -14.90 6.66
N THR A 185 -18.13 -15.82 6.89
CA THR A 185 -17.81 -16.30 8.24
C THR A 185 -16.59 -15.64 8.87
N GLY A 186 -15.75 -14.97 8.08
CA GLY A 186 -14.48 -14.40 8.54
C GLY A 186 -13.39 -15.43 8.83
N LEU A 187 -13.66 -16.73 8.65
CA LEU A 187 -12.69 -17.81 8.81
C LEU A 187 -11.72 -17.89 7.63
N ALA A 188 -10.66 -18.67 7.76
CA ALA A 188 -9.84 -19.05 6.61
C ALA A 188 -10.69 -19.75 5.54
N ASN A 189 -10.36 -19.58 4.26
CA ASN A 189 -11.03 -20.28 3.16
C ASN A 189 -10.24 -21.53 2.74
N ARG A 190 -10.81 -22.35 1.86
CA ARG A 190 -10.16 -23.58 1.35
C ARG A 190 -8.73 -23.36 0.85
N ARG A 191 -8.47 -22.24 0.17
CA ARG A 191 -7.15 -21.94 -0.40
C ARG A 191 -6.09 -21.71 0.68
N ALA A 192 -6.49 -21.17 1.84
CA ALA A 192 -5.61 -21.02 3.01
C ALA A 192 -5.28 -22.39 3.64
N VAL A 193 -6.27 -23.27 3.72
CA VAL A 193 -6.10 -24.62 4.29
C VAL A 193 -5.16 -25.46 3.43
N ASP A 194 -5.33 -25.45 2.10
CA ASP A 194 -4.48 -26.21 1.17
C ASP A 194 -3.00 -25.84 1.39
N GLY A 195 -2.69 -24.54 1.43
CA GLY A 195 -1.33 -24.06 1.62
C GLY A 195 -0.76 -24.37 3.02
N ARG A 196 -1.58 -24.25 4.07
CA ARG A 196 -1.15 -24.53 5.44
C ARG A 196 -0.93 -26.02 5.67
N LEU A 197 -1.79 -26.87 5.13
CA LEU A 197 -1.71 -28.31 5.28
C LEU A 197 -0.48 -28.89 4.58
N ASP A 198 -0.13 -28.40 3.37
CA ASP A 198 1.09 -28.81 2.69
C ASP A 198 2.35 -28.51 3.53
N ALA A 199 2.42 -27.30 4.11
CA ALA A 199 3.51 -26.88 4.98
C ALA A 199 3.56 -27.70 6.29
N ALA A 200 2.39 -27.99 6.89
CA ALA A 200 2.29 -28.82 8.08
C ALA A 200 2.81 -30.26 7.84
N LEU A 201 2.45 -30.86 6.70
CA LEU A 201 2.93 -32.19 6.32
C LEU A 201 4.43 -32.21 5.99
N GLU A 202 4.98 -31.12 5.45
CA GLU A 202 6.44 -30.96 5.33
C GLU A 202 7.12 -30.92 6.70
N ALA A 203 6.55 -30.21 7.67
CA ALA A 203 7.05 -30.19 9.04
C ALA A 203 6.97 -31.59 9.68
N HIS A 204 5.84 -32.28 9.54
CA HIS A 204 5.65 -33.66 9.99
C HIS A 204 6.75 -34.59 9.47
N ARG A 205 7.07 -34.52 8.17
CA ARG A 205 8.14 -35.34 7.57
C ARG A 205 9.52 -35.07 8.18
N ARG A 206 9.79 -33.84 8.62
CA ARG A 206 11.10 -33.45 9.18
C ARG A 206 11.22 -33.74 10.67
N THR A 207 10.15 -33.52 11.44
CA THR A 207 10.21 -33.52 12.91
C THR A 207 9.36 -34.59 13.57
N GLY A 208 8.47 -35.26 12.82
CA GLY A 208 7.47 -36.16 13.37
C GLY A 208 6.29 -35.47 14.06
N ALA A 209 6.19 -34.13 13.98
CA ALA A 209 5.09 -33.38 14.59
C ALA A 209 3.73 -33.87 14.07
N VAL A 210 2.78 -34.15 14.96
CA VAL A 210 1.45 -34.66 14.59
C VAL A 210 0.67 -33.60 13.83
N VAL A 211 0.02 -34.00 12.74
CA VAL A 211 -0.91 -33.15 11.97
C VAL A 211 -2.26 -33.82 11.97
N SER A 212 -3.28 -33.08 12.40
CA SER A 212 -4.66 -33.56 12.49
C SER A 212 -5.59 -32.64 11.72
N LEU A 213 -6.49 -33.22 10.95
CA LEU A 213 -7.51 -32.51 10.20
C LEU A 213 -8.89 -33.00 10.64
N VAL A 214 -9.72 -32.07 11.10
CA VAL A 214 -11.14 -32.28 11.38
C VAL A 214 -11.93 -31.66 10.25
N VAL A 215 -12.76 -32.45 9.55
CA VAL A 215 -13.71 -31.97 8.54
C VAL A 215 -15.11 -32.03 9.13
N CYS A 216 -15.84 -30.92 9.00
CA CYS A 216 -17.13 -30.69 9.60
C CYS A 216 -18.17 -30.36 8.51
N ASP A 217 -19.38 -30.87 8.65
CA ASP A 217 -20.51 -30.56 7.77
C ASP A 217 -21.73 -30.21 8.64
N VAL A 218 -22.23 -28.99 8.49
CA VAL A 218 -23.37 -28.50 9.26
C VAL A 218 -24.65 -29.17 8.77
N ASN A 219 -25.30 -29.95 9.63
CA ASN A 219 -26.48 -30.69 9.25
C ASN A 219 -27.70 -29.76 9.09
N GLY A 220 -28.55 -30.05 8.10
CA GLY A 220 -29.86 -29.42 7.96
C GLY A 220 -29.89 -28.04 7.31
N LEU A 221 -28.75 -27.48 6.87
CA LEU A 221 -28.68 -26.14 6.28
C LEU A 221 -29.68 -25.94 5.13
N LYS A 222 -29.80 -26.92 4.23
CA LYS A 222 -30.76 -26.86 3.12
C LYS A 222 -32.21 -26.72 3.60
N ARG A 223 -32.62 -27.50 4.60
CA ARG A 223 -33.98 -27.43 5.16
C ARG A 223 -34.24 -26.06 5.78
N ILE A 224 -33.25 -25.49 6.46
CA ILE A 224 -33.36 -24.15 7.07
C ILE A 224 -33.49 -23.08 5.99
N ASN A 225 -32.67 -23.15 4.95
CA ASN A 225 -32.76 -22.23 3.81
C ASN A 225 -34.13 -22.32 3.12
N ASP A 226 -34.64 -23.54 2.94
CA ASP A 226 -35.93 -23.79 2.27
C ASP A 226 -37.13 -23.29 3.12
N VAL A 227 -37.07 -23.39 4.46
CA VAL A 227 -38.18 -23.05 5.37
C VAL A 227 -38.12 -21.60 5.86
N HIS A 228 -36.93 -21.09 6.14
CA HIS A 228 -36.70 -19.82 6.84
C HIS A 228 -35.94 -18.78 6.00
N GLY A 229 -35.48 -19.15 4.80
CA GLY A 229 -34.73 -18.29 3.89
C GLY A 229 -33.22 -18.28 4.14
N HIS A 230 -32.49 -17.82 3.13
CA HIS A 230 -31.01 -17.83 3.13
C HIS A 230 -30.39 -17.00 4.25
N GLU A 231 -31.00 -15.89 4.67
CA GLU A 231 -30.48 -15.06 5.76
C GLU A 231 -30.40 -15.82 7.10
N VAL A 232 -31.32 -16.75 7.34
CA VAL A 232 -31.32 -17.58 8.56
C VAL A 232 -30.23 -18.65 8.47
N GLY A 233 -30.04 -19.25 7.29
CA GLY A 233 -28.93 -20.16 7.05
C GLY A 233 -27.56 -19.50 7.18
N ASP A 234 -27.42 -18.27 6.67
CA ASP A 234 -26.19 -17.49 6.80
C ASP A 234 -25.85 -17.23 8.28
N ARG A 235 -26.85 -16.87 9.10
CA ARG A 235 -26.67 -16.73 10.56
C ARG A 235 -26.28 -18.03 11.25
N LEU A 236 -26.81 -19.18 10.81
CA LEU A 236 -26.38 -20.48 11.34
C LEU A 236 -24.90 -20.74 11.02
N LEU A 237 -24.48 -20.43 9.79
CA LEU A 237 -23.09 -20.60 9.36
C LEU A 237 -22.13 -19.67 10.14
N GLU A 238 -22.51 -18.42 10.37
CA GLU A 238 -21.75 -17.47 11.19
C GLU A 238 -21.63 -17.94 12.65
N ARG A 239 -22.73 -18.43 13.24
CA ARG A 239 -22.71 -18.97 14.61
C ARG A 239 -21.83 -20.22 14.72
N PHE A 240 -21.93 -21.13 13.75
CA PHE A 240 -21.08 -22.32 13.70
C PHE A 240 -19.60 -21.95 13.52
N ALA A 241 -19.30 -20.94 12.70
CA ALA A 241 -17.94 -20.44 12.53
C ALA A 241 -17.35 -19.85 13.82
N GLY A 242 -18.15 -19.10 14.58
CA GLY A 242 -17.78 -18.61 15.91
C GLY A 242 -17.49 -19.77 16.88
N LEU A 243 -18.36 -20.79 16.89
CA LEU A 243 -18.16 -21.99 17.71
C LEU A 243 -16.87 -22.74 17.34
N LEU A 244 -16.64 -22.97 16.05
CA LEU A 244 -15.43 -23.64 15.54
C LEU A 244 -14.15 -22.87 15.92
N SER A 245 -14.20 -21.53 15.85
CA SER A 245 -13.08 -20.67 16.27
C SER A 245 -12.78 -20.79 17.76
N LEU A 246 -13.81 -20.83 18.61
CA LEU A 246 -13.65 -21.01 20.05
C LEU A 246 -13.01 -22.37 20.38
N CYS A 247 -13.46 -23.45 19.72
CA CYS A 247 -12.86 -24.78 19.84
C CYS A 247 -11.40 -24.77 19.33
N GLY A 248 -11.13 -24.13 18.20
CA GLY A 248 -9.77 -24.00 17.67
C GLY A 248 -8.82 -23.23 18.59
N ALA A 249 -9.30 -22.19 19.28
CA ALA A 249 -8.49 -21.43 20.23
C ALA A 249 -7.96 -22.28 21.41
N MET A 250 -8.60 -23.43 21.70
CA MET A 250 -8.14 -24.39 22.70
C MET A 250 -6.98 -25.28 22.19
N LEU A 251 -6.68 -25.24 20.88
CA LEU A 251 -5.58 -25.96 20.22
C LEU A 251 -4.58 -24.93 19.67
N PRO A 252 -3.48 -24.62 20.40
CA PRO A 252 -2.50 -23.62 19.97
C PRO A 252 -1.92 -23.93 18.59
N GLY A 253 -1.93 -22.94 17.69
CA GLY A 253 -1.44 -23.11 16.32
C GLY A 253 -2.42 -23.77 15.35
N SER A 254 -3.67 -24.00 15.78
CA SER A 254 -4.72 -24.51 14.89
C SER A 254 -5.30 -23.42 13.96
N MET A 255 -5.93 -23.85 12.88
CA MET A 255 -6.60 -23.01 11.90
C MET A 255 -8.02 -23.51 11.67
N ALA A 256 -9.02 -22.67 12.00
CA ALA A 256 -10.42 -22.88 11.64
C ALA A 256 -10.70 -22.28 10.25
N ALA A 257 -11.43 -23.02 9.41
CA ALA A 257 -11.71 -22.61 8.04
C ALA A 257 -13.09 -23.06 7.56
N ARG A 258 -13.62 -22.36 6.56
CA ARG A 258 -14.77 -22.78 5.75
C ARG A 258 -14.30 -23.22 4.37
N LEU A 259 -14.65 -24.45 3.99
CA LEU A 259 -14.28 -25.03 2.70
C LEU A 259 -15.22 -24.59 1.58
N GLY A 260 -16.50 -24.39 1.93
CA GLY A 260 -17.56 -23.91 1.05
C GLY A 260 -18.92 -24.45 1.49
N GLY A 261 -20.03 -23.78 1.17
CA GLY A 261 -21.37 -24.26 1.55
C GLY A 261 -21.52 -24.43 3.07
N ASP A 262 -21.89 -25.64 3.50
CA ASP A 262 -22.01 -26.12 4.88
C ASP A 262 -20.74 -26.80 5.42
N GLU A 263 -19.65 -26.84 4.64
CA GLU A 263 -18.41 -27.54 4.99
C GLU A 263 -17.37 -26.62 5.65
N PHE A 264 -16.82 -27.10 6.76
CA PHE A 264 -15.79 -26.43 7.55
C PHE A 264 -14.67 -27.40 7.89
N CYS A 265 -13.54 -26.88 8.35
CA CYS A 265 -12.49 -27.72 8.92
C CYS A 265 -11.69 -27.03 10.02
N LEU A 266 -11.05 -27.84 10.85
CA LEU A 266 -10.04 -27.43 11.82
C LEU A 266 -8.75 -28.20 11.55
N LEU A 267 -7.68 -27.47 11.25
CA LEU A 267 -6.33 -28.01 11.09
C LEU A 267 -5.54 -27.77 12.36
N ALA A 268 -4.97 -28.82 12.96
CA ALA A 268 -4.15 -28.74 14.18
C ALA A 268 -2.75 -29.31 13.93
N GLU A 269 -1.73 -28.65 14.51
CA GLU A 269 -0.32 -28.94 14.30
C GLU A 269 0.42 -29.06 15.63
N GLY A 270 0.96 -30.24 15.92
CA GLY A 270 1.74 -30.53 17.12
C GLY A 270 0.91 -31.02 18.31
N GLN A 271 -0.42 -30.97 18.25
CA GLN A 271 -1.30 -31.50 19.28
C GLN A 271 -1.47 -33.01 19.11
N SER A 272 -1.68 -33.72 20.22
CA SER A 272 -1.94 -35.15 20.17
C SER A 272 -3.27 -35.44 19.47
N ALA A 273 -3.39 -36.61 18.84
CA ALA A 273 -4.63 -37.02 18.18
C ALA A 273 -5.81 -37.05 19.19
N ASP A 274 -5.56 -37.46 20.43
CA ASP A 274 -6.59 -37.54 21.47
C ASP A 274 -7.12 -36.16 21.91
N GLU A 275 -6.25 -35.15 22.02
CA GLU A 275 -6.67 -33.77 22.32
C GLU A 275 -7.58 -33.22 21.21
N VAL A 276 -7.22 -33.45 19.94
CA VAL A 276 -8.02 -33.00 18.80
C VAL A 276 -9.39 -33.71 18.78
N VAL A 277 -9.43 -35.00 19.09
CA VAL A 277 -10.68 -35.77 19.22
C VAL A 277 -11.55 -35.20 20.34
N HIS A 278 -10.96 -34.89 21.51
CA HIS A 278 -11.71 -34.31 22.63
C HIS A 278 -12.35 -32.96 22.28
N ILE A 279 -11.59 -32.06 21.62
CA ILE A 279 -12.13 -30.78 21.15
C ILE A 279 -13.22 -30.96 20.09
N ALA A 280 -13.09 -31.95 19.21
CA ALA A 280 -14.11 -32.25 18.22
C ALA A 280 -15.37 -32.88 18.83
N GLU A 281 -15.26 -33.65 19.92
CA GLU A 281 -16.41 -34.12 20.72
C GLU A 281 -17.17 -32.94 21.32
N ASP A 282 -16.45 -31.99 21.95
CA ASP A 282 -17.03 -30.77 22.51
C ASP A 282 -17.70 -29.90 21.42
N LEU A 283 -17.10 -29.79 20.24
CA LEU A 283 -17.69 -29.13 19.08
C LEU A 283 -19.02 -29.78 18.68
N CYS A 284 -19.09 -31.11 18.62
CA CYS A 284 -20.32 -31.84 18.26
C CYS A 284 -21.44 -31.57 19.27
N VAL A 285 -21.13 -31.57 20.57
CA VAL A 285 -22.09 -31.30 21.64
C VAL A 285 -22.62 -29.87 21.53
N ARG A 286 -21.73 -28.87 21.47
CA ARG A 286 -22.11 -27.46 21.39
C ARG A 286 -22.84 -27.11 20.09
N ALA A 287 -22.53 -27.80 18.99
CA ALA A 287 -23.21 -27.59 17.72
C ALA A 287 -24.68 -28.02 17.76
N LEU A 288 -25.05 -28.99 18.61
CA LEU A 288 -26.46 -29.36 18.83
C LEU A 288 -27.24 -28.26 19.58
N GLU A 289 -26.54 -27.41 20.33
CA GLU A 289 -27.13 -26.29 21.08
C GLU A 289 -27.28 -25.02 20.23
N LEU A 290 -26.73 -25.00 19.02
CA LEU A 290 -26.93 -23.91 18.07
C LEU A 290 -28.38 -23.94 17.58
N GLY A 291 -29.22 -23.10 18.19
CA GLY A 291 -30.63 -22.94 17.80
C GLY A 291 -30.81 -22.83 16.29
N ASP A 292 -31.84 -23.49 15.78
CA ASP A 292 -32.19 -23.70 14.37
C ASP A 292 -31.40 -24.79 13.62
N GLY A 293 -30.26 -25.28 14.13
CA GLY A 293 -29.43 -26.32 13.50
C GLY A 293 -29.76 -27.77 13.86
N GLU A 294 -29.23 -28.75 13.09
CA GLU A 294 -29.35 -30.20 13.36
C GLU A 294 -28.01 -30.82 13.83
N GLY A 295 -27.15 -29.99 14.45
CA GLY A 295 -25.79 -30.38 14.82
C GLY A 295 -24.82 -30.42 13.63
N VAL A 296 -23.73 -31.16 13.79
CA VAL A 296 -22.64 -31.26 12.83
C VAL A 296 -22.17 -32.70 12.68
N ALA A 297 -21.84 -33.11 11.46
CA ALA A 297 -21.11 -34.34 11.21
C ALA A 297 -19.60 -34.04 11.17
N CYS A 298 -18.83 -34.65 12.08
CA CYS A 298 -17.38 -34.45 12.19
C CYS A 298 -16.60 -35.71 11.84
N GLY A 299 -15.62 -35.58 10.95
CA GLY A 299 -14.64 -36.61 10.59
C GLY A 299 -13.23 -36.17 10.92
N ILE A 300 -12.41 -37.07 11.47
CA ILE A 300 -11.05 -36.76 11.89
C ILE A 300 -10.06 -37.71 11.23
N ALA A 301 -8.96 -37.14 10.71
CA ALA A 301 -7.78 -37.89 10.33
C ALA A 301 -6.55 -37.28 10.98
N SER A 302 -5.74 -38.10 11.65
CA SER A 302 -4.51 -37.66 12.31
C SER A 302 -3.35 -38.54 11.92
N THR A 303 -2.18 -37.94 11.66
CA THR A 303 -0.93 -38.70 11.49
C THR A 303 -0.49 -39.41 12.78
N GLY A 304 -1.12 -39.11 13.93
CA GLY A 304 -0.93 -39.83 15.18
C GLY A 304 -1.74 -41.13 15.30
N ASP A 305 -2.71 -41.35 14.41
CA ASP A 305 -3.54 -42.56 14.37
C ASP A 305 -3.01 -43.57 13.32
N PRO A 306 -3.39 -44.86 13.39
CA PRO A 306 -2.89 -45.89 12.48
C PRO A 306 -3.60 -45.83 11.10
N ILE A 307 -3.47 -44.70 10.41
CA ILE A 307 -4.07 -44.41 9.10
C ILE A 307 -3.13 -44.70 7.92
N GLY A 308 -1.97 -45.32 8.16
CA GLY A 308 -0.92 -45.53 7.16
C GLY A 308 -0.18 -44.23 6.77
N PRO A 309 0.80 -44.30 5.84
CA PRO A 309 1.65 -43.16 5.51
C PRO A 309 0.86 -42.03 4.83
N VAL A 310 1.02 -40.80 5.32
CA VAL A 310 0.41 -39.59 4.74
C VAL A 310 1.48 -38.78 4.02
N THR A 311 1.59 -38.95 2.70
CA THR A 311 2.59 -38.26 1.87
C THR A 311 2.07 -37.00 1.20
N THR A 312 0.74 -36.83 1.11
CA THR A 312 0.07 -35.71 0.43
C THR A 312 -1.09 -35.17 1.28
N SER A 313 -1.35 -33.88 1.16
CA SER A 313 -2.51 -33.19 1.75
C SER A 313 -3.83 -33.82 1.32
N ASP A 314 -3.94 -34.14 0.03
CA ASP A 314 -5.07 -34.84 -0.59
C ASP A 314 -5.43 -36.15 0.12
N ARG A 315 -4.44 -36.95 0.54
CA ARG A 315 -4.72 -38.19 1.29
C ARG A 315 -5.32 -37.91 2.67
N LEU A 316 -4.79 -36.93 3.41
CA LEU A 316 -5.31 -36.59 4.74
C LEU A 316 -6.74 -36.03 4.64
N PHE A 317 -7.00 -35.19 3.65
CA PHE A 317 -8.33 -34.70 3.33
C PHE A 317 -9.29 -35.84 3.03
N ARG A 318 -8.94 -36.80 2.16
CA ARG A 318 -9.80 -37.95 1.86
C ARG A 318 -10.13 -38.80 3.09
N LEU A 319 -9.17 -39.00 3.99
CA LEU A 319 -9.42 -39.75 5.22
C LEU A 319 -10.40 -39.02 6.14
N ALA A 320 -10.23 -37.72 6.32
CA ALA A 320 -11.13 -36.91 7.13
C ALA A 320 -12.53 -36.79 6.51
N ASP A 321 -12.61 -36.65 5.19
CA ASP A 321 -13.85 -36.61 4.41
C ASP A 321 -14.60 -37.96 4.48
N ALA A 322 -13.91 -39.08 4.29
CA ALA A 322 -14.49 -40.41 4.45
C ALA A 322 -15.02 -40.64 5.88
N ALA A 323 -14.33 -40.12 6.88
CA ALA A 323 -14.77 -40.16 8.27
C ALA A 323 -16.03 -39.31 8.48
N GLN A 324 -16.05 -38.08 7.95
CA GLN A 324 -17.18 -37.16 8.04
C GLN A 324 -18.41 -37.73 7.34
N TYR A 325 -18.23 -38.30 6.15
CA TYR A 325 -19.29 -38.96 5.40
C TYR A 325 -19.94 -40.08 6.20
N ARG A 326 -19.14 -40.89 6.90
CA ARG A 326 -19.65 -41.93 7.81
C ARG A 326 -20.36 -41.36 9.02
N ALA A 327 -19.85 -40.28 9.61
CA ALA A 327 -20.51 -39.58 10.71
C ALA A 327 -21.90 -39.08 10.28
N LYS A 328 -22.00 -38.50 9.08
CA LYS A 328 -23.26 -38.02 8.47
C LYS A 328 -24.23 -39.17 8.18
N ALA A 329 -23.76 -40.25 7.57
CA ALA A 329 -24.58 -41.43 7.27
C ALA A 329 -25.12 -42.12 8.53
N ALA A 330 -24.31 -42.18 9.60
CA ALA A 330 -24.69 -42.78 10.86
C ALA A 330 -25.47 -41.83 11.79
N ARG A 331 -25.58 -40.53 11.44
CA ARG A 331 -26.06 -39.46 12.35
C ARG A 331 -25.37 -39.52 13.72
N ALA A 332 -24.05 -39.68 13.69
CA ALA A 332 -23.26 -39.88 14.91
C ALA A 332 -23.29 -38.62 15.78
N ALA A 333 -23.51 -38.80 17.09
CA ALA A 333 -23.42 -37.71 18.07
C ALA A 333 -21.96 -37.35 18.43
N LYS A 334 -21.00 -38.15 17.97
CA LYS A 334 -19.56 -38.03 18.22
C LYS A 334 -18.80 -38.03 16.89
N PRO A 335 -17.59 -37.44 16.83
CA PRO A 335 -16.77 -37.51 15.64
C PRO A 335 -16.41 -38.95 15.30
N VAL A 336 -16.30 -39.24 14.01
CA VAL A 336 -15.72 -40.48 13.50
C VAL A 336 -14.23 -40.24 13.24
N VAL A 337 -13.37 -41.13 13.72
CA VAL A 337 -11.91 -41.01 13.58
C VAL A 337 -11.39 -42.10 12.66
N ALA A 338 -10.67 -41.71 11.61
CA ALA A 338 -10.01 -42.64 10.71
C ALA A 338 -8.90 -43.40 11.46
N GLY A 339 -8.86 -44.73 11.31
CA GLY A 339 -7.84 -45.59 11.92
C GLY A 339 -8.18 -46.07 13.33
N ARG A 340 -9.26 -45.60 13.96
CA ARG A 340 -9.68 -46.07 15.30
C ARG A 340 -10.82 -47.10 15.28
N GLY A 341 -11.26 -47.52 14.10
CA GLY A 341 -12.28 -48.56 13.91
C GLY A 341 -11.76 -49.99 14.05
N ARG A 342 -12.65 -50.98 13.87
CA ARG A 342 -12.24 -52.39 13.80
C ARG A 342 -11.37 -52.62 12.57
N SER A 343 -10.29 -53.40 12.72
CA SER A 343 -9.42 -53.76 11.60
C SER A 343 -10.07 -54.79 10.66
N PRO A 344 -10.01 -54.61 9.33
CA PRO A 344 -9.51 -53.42 8.64
C PRO A 344 -10.47 -52.23 8.79
N ASP A 345 -9.91 -51.05 9.06
CA ASP A 345 -10.71 -49.84 9.32
C ASP A 345 -11.49 -49.42 8.07
N ALA A 346 -12.81 -49.43 8.19
CA ALA A 346 -13.71 -49.19 7.07
C ALA A 346 -13.80 -47.72 6.64
N VAL A 347 -13.25 -46.76 7.41
CA VAL A 347 -13.00 -45.37 6.98
C VAL A 347 -11.77 -45.35 6.06
N VAL A 348 -10.68 -46.00 6.48
CA VAL A 348 -9.43 -46.04 5.71
C VAL A 348 -9.65 -46.74 4.38
N GLN A 349 -10.38 -47.87 4.37
CA GLN A 349 -10.76 -48.55 3.13
C GLN A 349 -11.61 -47.68 2.19
N LEU A 350 -12.53 -46.88 2.73
CA LEU A 350 -13.36 -45.97 1.93
C LEU A 350 -12.51 -44.87 1.30
N ALA A 351 -11.57 -44.30 2.04
CA ALA A 351 -10.67 -43.26 1.55
C ALA A 351 -9.67 -43.76 0.49
N ASP A 352 -9.20 -45.00 0.63
CA ASP A 352 -8.22 -45.61 -0.29
C ASP A 352 -8.88 -46.24 -1.54
N SER A 353 -10.19 -46.53 -1.51
CA SER A 353 -10.97 -47.02 -2.66
C SER A 353 -11.55 -45.91 -3.54
N ALA A 354 -11.62 -44.68 -3.03
CA ALA A 354 -11.98 -43.51 -3.83
C ALA A 354 -10.87 -43.23 -4.86
N GLU A 355 -11.23 -43.10 -6.15
CA GLU A 355 -10.30 -42.60 -7.16
C GLU A 355 -9.74 -41.23 -6.72
N PRO A 356 -8.47 -40.89 -7.03
CA PRO A 356 -7.93 -39.57 -6.74
C PRO A 356 -8.90 -38.53 -7.31
N MET A 357 -9.31 -37.53 -6.52
CA MET A 357 -10.25 -36.51 -6.97
C MET A 357 -9.68 -35.77 -8.20
N GLY A 358 -10.02 -36.30 -9.38
CA GLY A 358 -9.81 -35.66 -10.66
C GLY A 358 -10.76 -34.48 -10.72
N ARG A 359 -10.21 -33.28 -10.49
CA ARG A 359 -10.79 -31.95 -10.78
C ARG A 359 -12.07 -32.08 -11.61
N ALA A 360 -13.22 -32.06 -10.94
CA ALA A 360 -14.51 -32.12 -11.60
C ALA A 360 -14.61 -30.93 -12.57
N ARG A 361 -14.54 -31.27 -13.86
CA ARG A 361 -14.81 -30.38 -14.98
C ARG A 361 -16.25 -29.91 -14.87
N GLY A 362 -16.44 -28.63 -14.54
CA GLY A 362 -17.60 -27.86 -14.99
C GLY A 362 -17.73 -27.98 -16.52
N GLY A 363 -18.96 -28.16 -16.98
CA GLY A 363 -19.33 -28.65 -18.30
C GLY A 363 -18.74 -27.91 -19.51
N ARG A 364 -18.54 -28.67 -20.58
CA ARG A 364 -18.18 -28.22 -21.92
C ARG A 364 -19.33 -27.44 -22.57
N GLY A 365 -19.02 -26.24 -23.06
CA GLY A 365 -19.76 -25.58 -24.13
C GLY A 365 -19.07 -24.27 -24.56
N GLY A 366 -18.49 -24.24 -25.76
CA GLY A 366 -18.08 -22.98 -26.43
C GLY A 366 -16.61 -22.87 -26.81
N ARG A 367 -16.35 -22.67 -28.10
CA ARG A 367 -15.06 -22.70 -28.78
C ARG A 367 -14.24 -21.40 -28.62
N ARG A 368 -12.92 -21.59 -28.74
CA ARG A 368 -11.90 -20.75 -29.42
C ARG A 368 -11.84 -19.25 -29.11
N GLY A 369 -10.73 -18.89 -28.49
CA GLY A 369 -9.89 -17.77 -28.94
C GLY A 369 -10.31 -16.40 -28.44
N ASP A 370 -9.79 -15.99 -27.29
CA ASP A 370 -9.39 -14.60 -27.15
C ASP A 370 -8.26 -14.44 -26.12
N ARG A 371 -7.08 -14.03 -26.62
CA ARG A 371 -6.00 -13.49 -25.81
C ARG A 371 -6.45 -12.11 -25.34
N ARG A 372 -7.29 -12.04 -24.31
CA ARG A 372 -7.55 -10.76 -23.63
C ARG A 372 -6.43 -10.48 -22.65
N ARG A 373 -5.51 -9.65 -23.14
CA ARG A 373 -4.62 -8.81 -22.34
C ARG A 373 -5.43 -8.23 -21.17
N PHE A 374 -4.94 -8.43 -19.95
CA PHE A 374 -5.32 -7.62 -18.79
C PHE A 374 -5.06 -6.15 -19.13
N ARG A 375 -6.08 -5.43 -19.60
CA ARG A 375 -6.16 -3.98 -19.58
C ARG A 375 -7.00 -3.63 -18.36
N GLY A 376 -6.33 -3.34 -17.26
CA GLY A 376 -6.93 -3.03 -15.98
C GLY A 376 -5.90 -2.52 -14.99
N ALA A 377 -4.95 -1.71 -15.45
CA ALA A 377 -4.20 -0.81 -14.57
C ALA A 377 -4.94 0.53 -14.57
N LEU A 378 -5.26 0.99 -13.37
CA LEU A 378 -6.00 2.20 -13.07
C LEU A 378 -5.37 3.42 -13.75
N HIS A 379 -6.12 4.13 -14.58
CA HIS A 379 -5.75 5.48 -15.03
C HIS A 379 -6.27 6.45 -13.98
N SER A 380 -5.62 6.51 -12.81
CA SER A 380 -5.88 7.57 -11.84
C SER A 380 -4.69 8.50 -11.84
N ALA A 381 -4.92 9.78 -12.15
CA ALA A 381 -4.02 10.89 -11.88
C ALA A 381 -3.93 11.16 -10.37
N ASP A 382 -3.80 10.10 -9.56
CA ASP A 382 -3.66 10.15 -8.13
C ASP A 382 -2.20 10.51 -7.80
N PRO A 383 -1.94 11.72 -7.27
CA PRO A 383 -0.58 12.18 -7.03
C PRO A 383 0.17 11.30 -6.01
N GLY A 384 -0.53 10.62 -5.11
CA GLY A 384 0.06 9.70 -4.13
C GLY A 384 0.64 8.44 -4.78
N GLN A 385 -0.11 7.80 -5.67
CA GLN A 385 0.37 6.64 -6.45
C GLN A 385 1.54 7.02 -7.36
N LEU A 386 1.48 8.20 -8.01
CA LEU A 386 2.56 8.69 -8.86
C LEU A 386 3.86 8.86 -8.07
N LEU A 387 3.77 9.51 -6.91
CA LEU A 387 4.89 9.69 -6.02
C LEU A 387 5.50 8.35 -5.58
N ALA A 388 4.66 7.40 -5.16
CA ALA A 388 5.09 6.08 -4.70
C ALA A 388 5.87 5.31 -5.76
N ALA A 389 5.35 5.27 -6.99
CA ALA A 389 5.97 4.54 -8.10
C ALA A 389 7.30 5.14 -8.52
N VAL A 390 7.38 6.48 -8.59
CA VAL A 390 8.62 7.17 -8.97
C VAL A 390 9.68 6.99 -7.88
N LEU A 391 9.32 7.15 -6.60
CA LEU A 391 10.25 6.95 -5.49
C LEU A 391 10.72 5.49 -5.41
N SER A 392 9.85 4.51 -5.63
CA SER A 392 10.25 3.11 -5.72
C SER A 392 11.24 2.86 -6.88
N THR A 393 11.10 3.58 -7.99
CA THR A 393 12.02 3.47 -9.14
C THR A 393 13.37 4.10 -8.80
N LEU A 394 13.38 5.19 -8.03
CA LEU A 394 14.60 5.81 -7.51
C LEU A 394 15.26 4.98 -6.38
N ASP A 395 14.48 4.21 -5.62
CA ASP A 395 14.91 3.39 -4.47
C ASP A 395 15.35 1.96 -4.84
N ALA A 396 15.13 1.48 -6.06
CA ALA A 396 15.33 0.08 -6.51
C ALA A 396 16.81 -0.36 -6.60
N GLY A 397 17.56 -0.22 -5.50
CA GLY A 397 18.97 -0.58 -5.35
C GLY A 397 19.27 -1.64 -4.28
N HIS A 398 18.28 -2.26 -3.63
CA HIS A 398 18.55 -3.33 -2.65
C HIS A 398 17.58 -4.51 -2.78
N ALA A 399 18.10 -5.68 -3.13
CA ALA A 399 17.42 -6.95 -2.90
C ALA A 399 17.55 -7.33 -1.41
N ALA A 400 16.54 -8.01 -0.85
CA ALA A 400 16.49 -8.43 0.55
C ALA A 400 17.61 -9.43 0.96
N ASP A 401 18.38 -9.90 0.00
CA ASP A 401 19.40 -10.94 0.09
C ASP A 401 20.80 -10.48 -0.37
N GLY A 402 21.02 -9.17 -0.54
CA GLY A 402 22.36 -8.60 -0.78
C GLY A 402 22.99 -8.94 -2.13
N ARG A 403 22.23 -9.50 -3.09
CA ARG A 403 22.69 -9.76 -4.46
C ARG A 403 22.39 -8.58 -5.38
N PRO A 404 23.32 -8.22 -6.30
CA PRO A 404 23.04 -7.18 -7.29
C PRO A 404 22.00 -7.67 -8.31
N MET A 405 20.81 -7.07 -8.33
CA MET A 405 19.91 -7.15 -9.49
C MET A 405 20.57 -6.41 -10.66
N ARG A 406 20.60 -7.04 -11.85
CA ARG A 406 21.06 -6.41 -13.10
C ARG A 406 20.03 -5.41 -13.65
N VAL A 407 19.76 -4.35 -12.89
CA VAL A 407 19.17 -3.11 -13.44
C VAL A 407 20.10 -2.00 -12.99
N ALA A 408 20.78 -1.40 -13.98
CA ALA A 408 21.78 -0.36 -13.73
C ALA A 408 21.13 0.81 -12.99
N HIS A 409 21.65 1.12 -11.80
CA HIS A 409 21.28 2.34 -11.06
C HIS A 409 21.54 3.54 -11.97
N PRO A 410 20.64 4.55 -12.02
CA PRO A 410 21.01 5.81 -12.64
C PRO A 410 22.08 6.48 -11.78
N ALA A 411 23.33 6.44 -12.23
CA ALA A 411 24.51 6.85 -11.45
C ALA A 411 24.66 8.38 -11.31
N ASP A 412 23.93 9.14 -12.10
CA ASP A 412 24.06 10.58 -12.28
C ASP A 412 22.70 11.31 -12.19
N THR A 413 22.73 12.65 -12.14
CA THR A 413 21.51 13.47 -12.09
C THR A 413 20.60 13.19 -13.29
N THR A 414 21.18 13.04 -14.48
CA THR A 414 20.44 12.79 -15.74
C THR A 414 19.60 11.52 -15.66
N GLY A 415 20.21 10.40 -15.25
CA GLY A 415 19.51 9.13 -15.18
C GLY A 415 18.39 9.13 -14.15
N ARG A 416 18.56 9.82 -13.02
CA ARG A 416 17.50 9.94 -11.99
C ARG A 416 16.32 10.75 -12.52
N LEU A 417 16.56 11.84 -13.25
CA LEU A 417 15.51 12.64 -13.87
C LEU A 417 14.79 11.91 -15.00
N VAL A 418 15.51 11.10 -15.78
CA VAL A 418 14.90 10.21 -16.78
C VAL A 418 13.98 9.19 -16.10
N ALA A 419 14.40 8.59 -14.98
CA ALA A 419 13.56 7.66 -14.23
C ALA A 419 12.26 8.31 -13.73
N VAL A 420 12.33 9.56 -13.27
CA VAL A 420 11.13 10.38 -12.95
C VAL A 420 10.26 10.54 -14.20
N ALA A 421 10.83 11.06 -15.29
CA ALA A 421 10.10 11.37 -16.51
C ALA A 421 9.41 10.14 -17.12
N GLU A 422 10.11 9.01 -17.23
CA GLU A 422 9.58 7.77 -17.79
C GLU A 422 8.48 7.15 -16.91
N THR A 423 8.65 7.17 -15.60
CA THR A 423 7.68 6.58 -14.67
C THR A 423 6.42 7.44 -14.60
N THR A 424 6.59 8.76 -14.51
CA THR A 424 5.47 9.71 -14.61
C THR A 424 4.75 9.58 -15.96
N SER A 425 5.48 9.52 -17.06
CA SER A 425 4.89 9.38 -18.39
C SER A 425 4.10 8.08 -18.53
N ARG A 426 4.61 6.94 -18.04
CA ARG A 426 3.88 5.66 -18.09
C ARG A 426 2.60 5.66 -17.27
N MET A 427 2.62 6.27 -16.09
CA MET A 427 1.43 6.31 -15.22
C MET A 427 0.34 7.23 -15.74
N LEU A 428 0.73 8.31 -16.41
CA LEU A 428 -0.20 9.28 -17.00
C LEU A 428 -0.60 8.92 -18.43
N ASP A 429 -0.10 7.82 -18.99
CA ASP A 429 -0.18 7.48 -20.42
C ASP A 429 0.25 8.66 -21.32
N ALA A 430 1.23 9.45 -20.86
CA ALA A 430 1.60 10.72 -21.48
C ALA A 430 2.13 10.53 -22.91
N VAL A 431 1.92 11.55 -23.73
CA VAL A 431 2.29 11.55 -25.15
C VAL A 431 3.79 11.54 -25.34
N ALA A 432 4.51 12.34 -24.55
CA ALA A 432 5.94 12.53 -24.63
C ALA A 432 6.51 13.15 -23.35
N TRP A 433 7.82 13.07 -23.17
CA TRP A 433 8.53 13.73 -22.07
C TRP A 433 9.93 14.21 -22.48
N TRP A 434 10.42 15.24 -21.81
CA TRP A 434 11.74 15.85 -22.00
C TRP A 434 12.45 16.04 -20.66
N VAL A 435 13.77 15.91 -20.68
CA VAL A 435 14.69 16.26 -19.60
C VAL A 435 15.73 17.22 -20.18
N SER A 436 15.79 18.43 -19.63
CA SER A 436 16.62 19.52 -20.11
C SER A 436 17.56 20.05 -19.02
N TYR A 437 18.70 20.60 -19.42
CA TYR A 437 19.78 21.06 -18.55
C TYR A 437 20.20 22.49 -18.89
N VAL A 438 20.54 23.26 -17.85
CA VAL A 438 21.01 24.64 -17.93
C VAL A 438 22.33 24.76 -17.16
N PRO A 439 23.46 25.03 -17.84
CA PRO A 439 24.74 25.22 -17.17
C PRO A 439 24.72 26.36 -16.14
N PRO A 440 25.55 26.31 -15.09
CA PRO A 440 25.63 27.37 -14.09
C PRO A 440 25.94 28.73 -14.75
N GLY A 441 25.16 29.76 -14.40
CA GLY A 441 25.31 31.11 -14.96
C GLY A 441 24.84 31.28 -16.41
N SER A 442 24.38 30.21 -17.08
CA SER A 442 23.83 30.26 -18.44
C SER A 442 22.33 30.58 -18.43
N ARG A 443 21.85 31.15 -19.53
CA ARG A 443 20.42 31.26 -19.88
C ARG A 443 20.03 30.40 -21.08
N ARG A 444 20.95 29.55 -21.54
CA ARG A 444 20.71 28.58 -22.62
C ARG A 444 20.42 27.22 -22.02
N MET A 445 19.23 26.71 -22.33
CA MET A 445 18.77 25.38 -21.95
C MET A 445 19.00 24.41 -23.11
N ARG A 446 19.54 23.24 -22.82
CA ARG A 446 19.74 22.14 -23.78
C ARG A 446 18.84 20.98 -23.40
N THR A 447 18.14 20.40 -24.37
CA THR A 447 17.47 19.10 -24.16
C THR A 447 18.52 17.99 -24.11
N VAL A 448 18.53 17.21 -23.02
CA VAL A 448 19.52 16.14 -22.80
C VAL A 448 18.94 14.79 -23.17
N ARG A 449 17.68 14.51 -22.79
CA ARG A 449 16.96 13.28 -23.11
C ARG A 449 15.49 13.59 -23.37
N TYR A 450 14.87 12.81 -24.23
CA TYR A 450 13.44 12.93 -24.51
C TYR A 450 12.91 11.60 -25.03
N SER A 451 11.59 11.45 -25.00
CA SER A 451 10.90 10.33 -25.64
C SER A 451 9.51 10.74 -26.10
N VAL A 452 9.11 10.25 -27.28
CA VAL A 452 7.78 10.49 -27.87
C VAL A 452 7.09 9.15 -28.05
N HIS A 453 6.05 8.90 -27.27
CA HIS A 453 5.32 7.62 -27.23
C HIS A 453 4.17 7.58 -28.23
N ARG A 454 3.58 8.74 -28.54
CA ARG A 454 2.46 8.86 -29.47
C ARG A 454 2.66 10.03 -30.42
N MET A 455 2.55 9.77 -31.72
CA MET A 455 2.64 10.81 -32.74
C MET A 455 1.41 11.72 -32.70
N THR A 456 1.62 12.99 -32.36
CA THR A 456 0.64 14.06 -32.45
C THR A 456 0.74 14.79 -33.79
N ARG A 457 -0.36 15.42 -34.24
CA ARG A 457 -0.37 16.30 -35.42
C ARG A 457 -0.54 17.75 -34.99
N GLY A 458 0.54 18.53 -35.07
CA GLY A 458 0.50 20.00 -35.00
C GLY A 458 0.07 20.63 -36.33
N PRO A 459 0.10 21.97 -36.46
CA PRO A 459 -0.22 22.68 -37.68
C PRO A 459 0.59 22.19 -38.88
N ALA A 460 -0.05 22.00 -40.03
CA ALA A 460 0.58 21.48 -41.25
C ALA A 460 1.36 22.56 -42.06
N THR A 461 1.56 23.75 -41.50
CA THR A 461 2.29 24.82 -42.18
C THR A 461 3.79 24.49 -42.21
N ALA A 462 4.47 24.85 -43.30
CA ALA A 462 5.91 24.58 -43.46
C ALA A 462 6.74 25.16 -42.30
N GLY A 463 6.35 26.35 -41.80
CA GLY A 463 7.00 26.97 -40.64
C GLY A 463 6.80 26.20 -39.33
N ALA A 464 5.60 25.67 -39.06
CA ALA A 464 5.36 24.87 -37.86
C ALA A 464 6.07 23.51 -37.92
N GLN A 465 6.15 22.90 -39.11
CA GLN A 465 6.90 21.65 -39.30
C GLN A 465 8.41 21.85 -39.10
N ALA A 466 8.97 22.94 -39.62
CA ALA A 466 10.38 23.29 -39.41
C ALA A 466 10.67 23.57 -37.93
N GLN A 467 9.82 24.36 -37.25
CA GLN A 467 9.98 24.65 -35.84
C GLN A 467 9.87 23.39 -34.96
N ARG A 468 8.95 22.47 -35.30
CA ARG A 468 8.83 21.19 -34.61
C ARG A 468 10.09 20.33 -34.75
N ALA A 469 10.62 20.25 -35.97
CA ALA A 469 11.86 19.51 -36.23
C ALA A 469 13.05 20.12 -35.46
N MET A 470 13.10 21.44 -35.27
CA MET A 470 14.10 22.10 -34.44
C MET A 470 13.93 21.78 -32.95
N ASN A 471 12.69 21.76 -32.45
CA ASN A 471 12.41 21.48 -31.04
C ASN A 471 12.65 20.00 -30.66
N GLU A 472 12.44 19.08 -31.60
CA GLU A 472 12.67 17.64 -31.44
C GLU A 472 14.09 17.20 -31.86
N ALA A 473 14.95 18.14 -32.26
CA ALA A 473 16.32 17.85 -32.64
C ALA A 473 17.15 17.38 -31.42
N PRO A 474 18.08 16.42 -31.60
CA PRO A 474 19.06 16.09 -30.57
C PRO A 474 19.83 17.36 -30.14
N ASP A 475 19.96 17.55 -28.82
CA ASP A 475 20.62 18.71 -28.21
C ASP A 475 20.02 20.08 -28.58
N ALA A 476 18.71 20.15 -28.87
CA ALA A 476 18.01 21.41 -29.10
C ALA A 476 18.29 22.44 -27.98
N VAL A 477 18.63 23.67 -28.40
CA VAL A 477 19.01 24.76 -27.49
C VAL A 477 17.95 25.85 -27.50
N PHE A 478 17.48 26.22 -26.31
CA PHE A 478 16.47 27.23 -26.08
C PHE A 478 17.04 28.39 -25.27
N ASP A 479 16.72 29.62 -25.66
CA ASP A 479 17.04 30.82 -24.88
C ASP A 479 15.92 31.13 -23.90
N LEU A 480 16.18 30.94 -22.61
CA LEU A 480 15.19 31.08 -21.54
C LEU A 480 14.60 32.49 -21.44
N ARG A 481 15.25 33.52 -22.03
CA ARG A 481 14.67 34.86 -22.11
C ARG A 481 13.36 34.90 -22.88
N SER A 482 13.14 33.91 -23.76
CA SER A 482 11.91 33.78 -24.53
C SER A 482 10.85 32.95 -23.80
N TYR A 483 11.19 32.30 -22.68
CA TYR A 483 10.34 31.33 -21.98
C TYR A 483 10.32 31.60 -20.47
N PRO A 484 9.58 32.62 -20.01
CA PRO A 484 9.59 33.07 -18.62
C PRO A 484 9.08 32.04 -17.61
N LEU A 485 8.09 31.19 -17.95
CA LEU A 485 7.62 30.12 -17.05
C LEU A 485 8.70 29.04 -16.89
N THR A 486 9.36 28.72 -18.01
CA THR A 486 10.46 27.77 -18.06
C THR A 486 11.66 28.27 -17.27
N GLU A 487 12.00 29.56 -17.37
CA GLU A 487 13.08 30.18 -16.59
C GLU A 487 12.83 30.06 -15.08
N ARG A 488 11.58 30.26 -14.62
CA ARG A 488 11.22 30.06 -13.21
C ARG A 488 11.31 28.58 -12.82
N ALA A 489 10.78 27.68 -13.65
CA ALA A 489 10.76 26.26 -13.36
C ALA A 489 12.16 25.67 -13.15
N VAL A 490 13.11 26.00 -14.04
CA VAL A 490 14.52 25.59 -13.93
C VAL A 490 15.14 25.99 -12.57
N ARG A 491 14.68 27.09 -11.96
CA ARG A 491 15.14 27.56 -10.64
C ARG A 491 14.45 26.88 -9.46
N GLY A 492 13.73 25.79 -9.70
CA GLY A 492 13.04 25.03 -8.67
C GLY A 492 11.56 25.33 -8.54
N ASP A 493 10.89 25.83 -9.60
CA ASP A 493 9.43 26.02 -9.66
C ASP A 493 8.77 24.97 -10.57
N ALA A 494 7.45 24.99 -10.68
CA ALA A 494 6.69 24.15 -11.60
C ALA A 494 5.45 24.86 -12.14
N PHE A 495 5.02 24.47 -13.34
CA PHE A 495 3.82 25.02 -13.97
C PHE A 495 3.05 23.96 -14.77
N VAL A 496 1.79 24.27 -15.04
CA VAL A 496 0.93 23.50 -15.94
C VAL A 496 0.43 24.45 -17.00
N LEU A 497 0.48 24.01 -18.26
CA LEU A 497 -0.11 24.74 -19.38
C LEU A 497 -1.12 23.86 -20.10
N ARG A 498 -2.21 24.48 -20.55
CA ARG A 498 -3.19 23.86 -21.44
C ARG A 498 -3.43 24.82 -22.60
N THR A 499 -3.41 24.29 -23.82
CA THR A 499 -3.61 25.11 -25.03
C THR A 499 -4.99 25.77 -25.01
N GLY A 500 -5.05 27.04 -25.38
CA GLY A 500 -6.29 27.83 -25.45
C GLY A 500 -6.73 28.46 -24.12
N ASN A 501 -5.94 28.33 -23.05
CA ASN A 501 -6.26 28.99 -21.79
C ASN A 501 -5.89 30.49 -21.84
N PRO A 502 -6.79 31.40 -21.42
CA PRO A 502 -6.50 32.82 -21.39
C PRO A 502 -5.39 33.13 -20.38
N GLY A 503 -4.40 33.93 -20.79
CA GLY A 503 -3.26 34.31 -19.95
C GLY A 503 -2.04 33.37 -20.04
N ASN A 504 -2.05 32.40 -20.96
CA ASN A 504 -0.85 31.63 -21.27
C ASN A 504 0.27 32.54 -21.81
N GLU A 505 1.52 32.21 -21.46
CA GLU A 505 2.68 32.85 -22.07
C GLU A 505 2.80 32.40 -23.53
N PRO A 506 2.88 33.32 -24.50
CA PRO A 506 2.78 32.98 -25.92
C PRO A 506 3.85 32.01 -26.42
N ALA A 507 5.07 32.09 -25.88
CA ALA A 507 6.18 31.26 -26.32
C ALA A 507 6.04 29.81 -25.85
N GLU A 508 5.70 29.59 -24.58
CA GLU A 508 5.43 28.25 -24.04
C GLU A 508 4.16 27.64 -24.64
N GLU A 509 3.14 28.43 -24.95
CA GLU A 509 1.96 27.92 -25.66
C GLU A 509 2.29 27.54 -27.11
N ALA A 510 3.12 28.33 -27.80
CA ALA A 510 3.56 28.01 -29.16
C ALA A 510 4.29 26.67 -29.22
N MET A 511 5.10 26.33 -28.21
CA MET A 511 5.75 25.01 -28.06
C MET A 511 4.72 23.87 -28.06
N LEU A 512 3.63 24.01 -27.29
CA LEU A 512 2.55 23.00 -27.25
C LEU A 512 1.84 22.88 -28.59
N VAL A 513 1.46 24.02 -29.18
CA VAL A 513 0.72 24.07 -30.44
C VAL A 513 1.54 23.47 -31.59
N VAL A 514 2.81 23.86 -31.72
CA VAL A 514 3.72 23.36 -32.74
C VAL A 514 3.95 21.84 -32.59
N GLY A 515 4.13 21.37 -31.36
CA GLY A 515 4.26 19.95 -31.05
C GLY A 515 2.95 19.14 -31.16
N GLY A 516 1.81 19.81 -31.32
CA GLY A 516 0.48 19.17 -31.35
C GLY A 516 0.03 18.62 -29.99
N TYR A 517 0.55 19.16 -28.89
CA TYR A 517 0.17 18.82 -27.53
C TYR A 517 -1.00 19.69 -27.06
N ARG A 518 -1.83 19.17 -26.14
CA ARG A 518 -2.99 19.88 -25.59
C ARG A 518 -2.76 20.37 -24.17
N GLY A 519 -1.76 19.82 -23.49
CA GLY A 519 -1.23 20.38 -22.26
C GLY A 519 0.16 19.85 -21.91
N MET A 520 0.80 20.49 -20.95
CA MET A 520 2.00 19.98 -20.30
C MET A 520 1.98 20.26 -18.80
N VAL A 521 2.76 19.48 -18.07
CA VAL A 521 3.25 19.80 -16.74
C VAL A 521 4.77 19.82 -16.77
N ALA A 522 5.36 20.89 -16.25
CA ALA A 522 6.80 21.07 -16.20
C ALA A 522 7.23 21.38 -14.78
N ALA A 523 8.35 20.81 -14.35
CA ALA A 523 8.95 21.12 -13.07
C ALA A 523 10.47 21.05 -13.15
N GLY A 524 11.14 21.97 -12.46
CA GLY A 524 12.59 21.99 -12.44
C GLY A 524 13.16 21.95 -11.02
N ALA A 525 14.47 21.81 -10.97
CA ALA A 525 15.27 21.85 -9.75
C ALA A 525 16.70 22.28 -10.08
N THR A 526 17.41 22.76 -9.07
CA THR A 526 18.81 23.15 -9.18
C THR A 526 19.69 22.28 -8.31
N ASN A 527 20.88 21.98 -8.78
CA ASN A 527 21.96 21.40 -7.98
C ASN A 527 23.30 22.10 -8.32
N PRO A 528 24.42 21.77 -7.65
CA PRO A 528 25.71 22.40 -7.93
C PRO A 528 26.19 22.30 -9.40
N ALA A 529 25.69 21.31 -10.15
CA ALA A 529 26.02 21.14 -11.57
C ALA A 529 25.20 22.06 -12.49
N GLY A 530 24.08 22.64 -12.04
CA GLY A 530 23.25 23.56 -12.83
C GLY A 530 21.75 23.42 -12.58
N GLY A 531 20.96 23.99 -13.48
CA GLY A 531 19.51 23.89 -13.49
C GLY A 531 19.02 22.73 -14.34
N TRP A 532 17.91 22.12 -13.93
CA TRP A 532 17.30 20.97 -14.59
C TRP A 532 15.80 21.19 -14.75
N LEU A 533 15.24 20.63 -15.82
CA LEU A 533 13.82 20.70 -16.11
C LEU A 533 13.32 19.35 -16.61
N VAL A 534 12.16 18.92 -16.10
CA VAL A 534 11.40 17.77 -16.61
C VAL A 534 10.06 18.27 -17.10
N GLU A 535 9.69 17.88 -18.33
CA GLU A 535 8.47 18.29 -19.00
C GLU A 535 7.70 17.04 -19.45
N ILE A 536 6.42 16.96 -19.12
CA ILE A 536 5.52 15.85 -19.49
C ILE A 536 4.36 16.41 -20.31
N PHE A 537 4.12 15.84 -21.49
CA PHE A 537 3.19 16.37 -22.48
C PHE A 537 1.98 15.45 -22.65
N ALA A 538 0.81 16.06 -22.80
CA ALA A 538 -0.50 15.41 -22.83
C ALA A 538 -1.30 15.79 -24.09
N ASP A 539 -2.18 14.90 -24.53
CA ASP A 539 -3.24 15.15 -25.52
C ASP A 539 -4.63 15.21 -24.83
N GLU A 540 -5.71 15.34 -25.60
CA GLU A 540 -7.08 15.37 -25.03
C GLU A 540 -7.45 14.08 -24.25
N SER A 541 -6.83 12.94 -24.58
CA SER A 541 -7.13 11.66 -23.95
C SER A 541 -6.40 11.42 -22.63
N THR A 542 -5.34 12.20 -22.36
CA THR A 542 -4.48 12.07 -21.17
C THR A 542 -4.60 13.27 -20.22
N LEU A 543 -5.58 14.15 -20.45
CA LEU A 543 -5.97 15.23 -19.53
C LEU A 543 -6.98 14.70 -18.50
N PRO A 544 -7.03 15.25 -17.26
CA PRO A 544 -6.36 16.47 -16.79
C PRO A 544 -5.03 16.24 -16.04
N LEU A 545 -4.13 17.24 -16.07
CA LEU A 545 -2.86 17.28 -15.31
C LEU A 545 -2.96 18.08 -13.98
N THR A 546 -4.18 18.42 -13.55
CA THR A 546 -4.43 19.29 -12.40
C THR A 546 -3.90 18.67 -11.11
N GLY A 547 -3.12 19.43 -10.33
CA GLY A 547 -2.55 18.97 -9.07
C GLY A 547 -1.23 18.20 -9.19
N LEU A 548 -0.73 17.94 -10.41
CA LEU A 548 0.52 17.20 -10.63
C LEU A 548 1.79 18.06 -10.51
N ALA A 549 1.73 19.36 -10.79
CA ALA A 549 2.91 20.24 -10.75
C ALA A 549 3.65 20.21 -9.40
N PRO A 550 2.99 20.32 -8.22
CA PRO A 550 3.67 20.22 -6.93
C PRO A 550 4.37 18.87 -6.71
N VAL A 551 3.73 17.77 -7.15
CA VAL A 551 4.27 16.42 -6.99
C VAL A 551 5.44 16.18 -7.94
N LEU A 552 5.31 16.58 -9.20
CA LEU A 552 6.42 16.50 -10.15
C LEU A 552 7.61 17.33 -9.70
N ARG A 553 7.37 18.55 -9.19
CA ARG A 553 8.42 19.42 -8.60
C ARG A 553 9.16 18.73 -7.48
N ALA A 554 8.43 18.12 -6.55
CA ALA A 554 9.04 17.45 -5.42
C ALA A 554 9.87 16.22 -5.87
N LEU A 555 9.36 15.44 -6.83
CA LEU A 555 10.07 14.31 -7.43
C LEU A 555 11.34 14.74 -8.18
N VAL A 556 11.27 15.83 -8.95
CA VAL A 556 12.41 16.42 -9.67
C VAL A 556 13.46 16.96 -8.69
N ALA A 557 13.03 17.61 -7.60
CA ALA A 557 13.94 18.06 -6.54
C ALA A 557 14.67 16.88 -5.86
N VAL A 558 13.95 15.79 -5.56
CA VAL A 558 14.54 14.56 -4.99
C VAL A 558 15.51 13.88 -5.97
N ALA A 559 15.20 13.89 -7.26
CA ALA A 559 16.10 13.37 -8.29
C ALA A 559 17.35 14.25 -8.47
N ALA A 560 17.22 15.57 -8.31
CA ALA A 560 18.33 16.52 -8.41
C ALA A 560 19.23 16.58 -7.16
N SER A 561 18.72 16.20 -5.98
CA SER A 561 19.47 16.21 -4.70
C SER A 561 20.47 15.07 -4.52
N GLY A 562 20.60 14.18 -5.51
CA GLY A 562 21.58 13.09 -5.52
C GLY A 562 22.94 13.55 -6.06
N PRO A 563 23.75 12.65 -6.63
CA PRO A 563 25.07 13.01 -7.16
C PRO A 563 24.94 14.12 -8.22
N ALA A 564 25.66 15.22 -7.99
CA ALA A 564 25.69 16.38 -8.87
C ALA A 564 26.69 16.14 -10.00
N SER A 565 26.21 15.75 -11.16
CA SER A 565 27.02 15.53 -12.35
C SER A 565 26.39 16.27 -13.52
N PRO A 566 27.17 17.08 -14.29
CA PRO A 566 26.68 17.61 -15.55
C PRO A 566 26.41 16.44 -16.51
N PRO A 567 25.48 16.61 -17.46
CA PRO A 567 25.26 15.61 -18.49
C PRO A 567 26.50 15.45 -19.38
N GLU A 568 26.85 14.21 -19.73
CA GLU A 568 27.92 13.90 -20.71
C GLU A 568 27.69 14.57 -22.07
#